data_AF-A0A9W9JR43-F1
#
_entry.id   AF-A0A9W9JR43-F1
#
_cell.length_a   1.000
_cell.length_b   1.000
_cell.length_c   1.000
_cell.angle_alpha   90.00
_cell.angle_beta   90.00
_cell.angle_gamma   90.00
#
_symmetry.space_group_name_H-M   'P 1'
#
loop_
_entity.id
_entity.type
_entity.pdbx_description
1 polymer ?
#
loop_
_entity_poly.entity_id
_entity_poly.type
_entity_poly.pdbx_seq_one_letter_code
_entity_poly.pdbx_strand_id
1 'polypeptide(L)'
;MVPNHIDLQENNIYVDTTSGSLVGICGWKDTEVSPFGMSLGGLEAMLGIRRVSVGYTYLPNQQALRDVFWAAFKELMKGYDDRVEVATIAGLFLNNGFQHDEHGNTIPAQEGSDDLIFLDAVILGNSSSQ
;
A
#
# COMPACT_ATOMS: atom_id res chain seq x y z
N MET A 1 1.05 -10.54 -15.77
CA MET A 1 0.54 -9.16 -15.86
C MET A 1 -0.96 -9.21 -15.64
N VAL A 2 -1.49 -8.31 -14.83
CA VAL A 2 -2.91 -8.23 -14.46
C VAL A 2 -3.29 -6.76 -14.25
N PRO A 3 -4.58 -6.40 -14.31
CA PRO A 3 -5.02 -5.08 -13.88
C PRO A 3 -4.75 -4.90 -12.38
N ASN A 4 -4.01 -3.85 -12.01
CA ASN A 4 -3.81 -3.43 -10.64
C ASN A 4 -4.51 -2.09 -10.39
N HIS A 5 -5.15 -1.98 -9.24
CA HIS A 5 -5.70 -0.73 -8.76
C HIS A 5 -4.54 0.16 -8.26
N ILE A 6 -4.31 1.30 -8.90
CA ILE A 6 -3.13 2.14 -8.58
C ILE A 6 -3.28 2.93 -7.26
N ASP A 7 -4.51 3.07 -6.77
CA ASP A 7 -4.86 3.83 -5.57
C ASP A 7 -5.60 2.96 -4.52
N LEU A 8 -5.15 1.72 -4.28
CA LEU A 8 -5.90 0.79 -3.42
C LEU A 8 -5.76 1.15 -1.93
N GLN A 9 -6.58 2.09 -1.47
CA GLN A 9 -6.56 2.63 -0.11
C GLN A 9 -7.95 2.51 0.56
N GLU A 10 -8.04 2.83 1.85
CA GLU A 10 -9.25 2.67 2.66
C GLU A 10 -10.48 3.41 2.10
N ASN A 11 -10.26 4.55 1.45
CA ASN A 11 -11.32 5.36 0.84
C ASN A 11 -11.92 4.72 -0.43
N ASN A 12 -11.26 3.71 -1.00
CA ASN A 12 -11.71 2.98 -2.19
C ASN A 12 -12.32 1.61 -1.85
N ILE A 13 -12.45 1.27 -0.56
CA ILE A 13 -13.00 0.00 -0.07
C ILE A 13 -14.35 0.24 0.61
N TYR A 14 -15.39 -0.39 0.08
CA TYR A 14 -16.72 -0.37 0.69
C TYR A 14 -16.96 -1.61 1.54
N VAL A 15 -17.40 -1.38 2.77
CA VAL A 15 -17.79 -2.43 3.71
C VAL A 15 -19.25 -2.28 4.12
N ASP A 16 -19.91 -3.40 4.36
CA ASP A 16 -21.22 -3.43 5.00
C ASP A 16 -21.06 -3.06 6.48
N THR A 17 -21.75 -2.01 6.93
CA THR A 17 -21.55 -1.47 8.28
C THR A 17 -22.10 -2.36 9.40
N THR A 18 -22.94 -3.35 9.06
CA THR A 18 -23.53 -4.27 10.05
C THR A 18 -22.65 -5.51 10.25
N SER A 19 -22.13 -6.07 9.18
CA SER A 19 -21.36 -7.32 9.17
C SER A 19 -19.84 -7.12 9.07
N GLY A 20 -19.39 -5.94 8.62
CA GLY A 20 -17.99 -5.67 8.29
C GLY A 20 -17.52 -6.34 6.99
N SER A 21 -18.42 -6.95 6.22
CA SER A 21 -18.07 -7.67 4.99
C SER A 21 -17.65 -6.71 3.88
N LEU A 22 -16.66 -7.09 3.07
CA LEU A 22 -16.29 -6.37 1.85
C LEU A 22 -17.47 -6.41 0.87
N VAL A 23 -17.96 -5.23 0.47
CA VAL A 23 -19.05 -5.07 -0.51
C VAL A 23 -18.48 -4.80 -1.90
N GLY A 24 -17.35 -4.10 -1.99
CA GLY A 24 -16.69 -3.85 -3.25
C GLY A 24 -15.50 -2.91 -3.15
N ILE A 25 -14.77 -2.82 -4.25
CA ILE A 25 -13.68 -1.88 -4.47
C ILE A 25 -14.12 -0.93 -5.59
N CYS A 26 -14.05 0.38 -5.35
CA CYS A 26 -14.33 1.41 -6.36
C CYS A 26 -13.02 2.03 -6.87
N GLY A 27 -13.04 3.23 -7.45
CA GLY A 27 -11.80 3.96 -7.73
C GLY A 27 -10.97 3.46 -8.92
N TRP A 28 -11.47 2.52 -9.72
CA TRP A 28 -10.75 1.88 -10.84
C TRP A 28 -10.31 2.80 -12.00
N LYS A 29 -10.52 4.11 -11.90
CA LYS A 29 -9.98 5.04 -12.90
C LYS A 29 -8.45 4.91 -12.89
N ASP A 30 -7.84 4.98 -14.07
CA ASP A 30 -6.38 4.93 -14.23
C ASP A 30 -5.74 3.58 -13.83
N THR A 31 -6.53 2.50 -13.76
CA THR A 31 -6.04 1.11 -13.59
C THR A 31 -4.93 0.78 -14.58
N GLU A 32 -3.86 0.14 -14.10
CA GLU A 32 -2.71 -0.22 -14.91
C GLU A 32 -2.51 -1.72 -15.03
N VAL A 33 -2.08 -2.19 -16.20
CA VAL A 33 -1.67 -3.58 -16.39
C VAL A 33 -0.21 -3.73 -16.00
N SER A 34 0.03 -4.39 -14.86
CA SER A 34 1.37 -4.52 -14.24
C SER A 34 1.54 -5.90 -13.57
N PRO A 35 2.70 -6.25 -12.97
CA PRO A 35 2.83 -7.49 -12.20
C PRO A 35 1.77 -7.61 -11.10
N PHE A 36 1.33 -8.82 -10.77
CA PHE A 36 0.41 -9.00 -9.64
C PHE A 36 1.14 -8.70 -8.34
N GLY A 37 0.54 -7.90 -7.47
CA GLY A 37 1.15 -7.45 -6.21
C GLY A 37 1.40 -5.94 -6.16
N MET A 38 1.44 -5.25 -7.30
CA MET A 38 1.74 -3.81 -7.35
C MET A 38 0.79 -2.95 -6.51
N SER A 39 -0.48 -3.35 -6.39
CA SER A 39 -1.46 -2.64 -5.56
C SER A 39 -1.45 -3.04 -4.07
N LEU A 40 -0.78 -4.13 -3.69
CA LEU A 40 -0.88 -4.68 -2.33
C LEU A 40 -0.17 -3.82 -1.28
N GLY A 41 0.71 -2.92 -1.71
CA GLY A 41 1.33 -1.91 -0.85
C GLY A 41 0.30 -0.99 -0.17
N GLY A 42 -0.90 -0.87 -0.74
CA GLY A 42 -2.03 -0.18 -0.14
C GLY A 42 -2.42 -0.69 1.25
N LEU A 43 -2.12 -1.95 1.58
CA LEU A 43 -2.27 -2.47 2.94
C LEU A 43 -1.56 -1.61 3.98
N GLU A 44 -0.34 -1.17 3.67
CA GLU A 44 0.44 -0.34 4.59
C GLU A 44 -0.21 1.03 4.79
N ALA A 45 -0.84 1.64 3.78
CA ALA A 45 -1.61 2.87 4.00
C ALA A 45 -2.73 2.66 5.03
N MET A 46 -3.43 1.53 4.96
CA MET A 46 -4.57 1.21 5.84
C MET A 46 -4.19 0.82 7.28
N LEU A 47 -2.95 0.40 7.52
CA LEU A 47 -2.48 -0.03 8.86
C LEU A 47 -2.05 1.14 9.77
N GLY A 48 -2.10 2.37 9.27
CA GLY A 48 -1.64 3.55 9.98
C GLY A 48 -2.28 4.84 9.49
N ILE A 49 -1.77 5.95 9.99
CA ILE A 49 -2.27 7.29 9.66
C ILE A 49 -1.08 8.14 9.26
N ARG A 50 -1.17 8.77 8.08
CA ARG A 50 -0.29 9.88 7.71
C ARG A 50 -0.71 11.15 8.42
N ARG A 51 0.21 11.75 9.15
CA ARG A 51 0.02 12.99 9.90
C ARG A 51 1.03 14.00 9.40
N VAL A 52 0.54 15.09 8.84
CA VAL A 52 1.36 16.25 8.44
C VAL A 52 2.31 16.60 9.59
N SER A 53 3.59 16.79 9.27
CA SER A 53 4.71 17.10 10.19
C SER A 53 5.10 16.06 11.24
N VAL A 54 4.31 15.00 11.45
CA VAL A 54 4.62 13.88 12.35
C VAL A 54 5.04 12.64 11.57
N GLY A 55 4.72 12.58 10.28
CA GLY A 55 5.02 11.46 9.40
C GLY A 55 3.95 10.39 9.46
N TYR A 56 4.37 9.13 9.47
CA TYR A 56 3.46 7.99 9.47
C TYR A 56 3.44 7.30 10.85
N THR A 57 2.24 7.02 11.36
CA THR A 57 2.05 6.35 12.65
C THR A 57 1.14 5.15 12.49
N TYR A 58 1.64 3.96 12.81
CA TYR A 58 0.83 2.74 12.81
C TYR A 58 -0.28 2.78 13.87
N LEU A 59 -1.41 2.17 13.55
CA LEU A 59 -2.51 1.95 14.49
C LEU A 59 -2.18 0.81 15.49
N PRO A 60 -2.85 0.74 16.64
CA PRO A 60 -2.72 -0.41 17.54
C PRO A 60 -3.05 -1.72 16.82
N ASN A 61 -2.33 -2.80 17.16
CA ASN A 61 -2.47 -4.15 16.57
C ASN A 61 -2.18 -4.24 15.06
N GLN A 62 -1.55 -3.24 14.46
CA GLN A 62 -1.16 -3.23 13.04
C GLN A 62 -0.47 -4.53 12.58
N GLN A 63 0.42 -5.09 13.41
CA GLN A 63 1.16 -6.31 13.07
C GLN A 63 0.22 -7.52 13.01
N ALA A 64 -0.67 -7.66 13.99
CA ALA A 64 -1.65 -8.74 13.98
C ALA A 64 -2.60 -8.66 12.78
N LEU A 65 -3.00 -7.45 12.38
CA LEU A 65 -3.82 -7.24 11.18
C LEU A 65 -3.04 -7.57 9.89
N ARG A 66 -1.77 -7.17 9.81
CA ARG A 66 -0.87 -7.54 8.70
C ARG A 66 -0.74 -9.06 8.59
N ASP A 67 -0.50 -9.74 9.71
CA ASP A 67 -0.32 -11.19 9.76
C ASP A 67 -1.58 -11.92 9.31
N VAL A 68 -2.77 -11.49 9.79
CA VAL A 68 -4.06 -12.06 9.39
C VAL A 68 -4.30 -11.86 7.89
N PHE A 69 -4.04 -10.66 7.36
CA PHE A 69 -4.18 -10.38 5.93
C PHE A 69 -3.31 -11.32 5.09
N TRP A 70 -2.01 -11.38 5.38
CA TRP A 70 -1.08 -12.19 4.57
C TRP A 70 -1.31 -13.69 4.74
N ALA A 71 -1.73 -14.15 5.93
CA ALA A 71 -2.12 -15.54 6.13
C ALA A 71 -3.31 -15.92 5.24
N ALA A 72 -4.40 -15.14 5.29
CA ALA A 72 -5.58 -15.37 4.46
C ALA A 72 -5.27 -15.24 2.96
N PHE A 73 -4.48 -14.25 2.58
CA PHE A 73 -4.09 -14.02 1.19
C PHE A 73 -3.29 -15.20 0.62
N LYS A 74 -2.30 -15.70 1.37
CA LYS A 74 -1.48 -16.86 0.97
C LYS A 74 -2.29 -18.15 0.90
N GLU A 75 -3.29 -18.32 1.77
CA GLU A 75 -4.20 -19.47 1.71
C GLU A 75 -5.07 -19.46 0.45
N LEU A 76 -5.58 -18.28 0.06
CA LEU A 76 -6.45 -18.13 -1.12
C LEU A 76 -5.68 -18.15 -2.45
N MET A 77 -4.43 -17.68 -2.46
CA MET A 77 -3.61 -17.58 -3.67
C MET A 77 -2.88 -18.87 -4.00
N LYS A 78 -3.39 -19.61 -4.99
CA LYS A 78 -2.63 -20.70 -5.63
C LYS A 78 -1.42 -20.12 -6.37
N GLY A 79 -0.21 -20.46 -5.93
CA GLY A 79 1.03 -20.02 -6.59
C GLY A 79 1.56 -18.67 -6.09
N TYR A 80 1.27 -18.29 -4.84
CA TYR A 80 2.03 -17.25 -4.16
C TYR A 80 3.52 -17.59 -4.16
N ASP A 81 4.35 -16.62 -4.55
CA ASP A 81 5.81 -16.69 -4.43
C ASP A 81 6.40 -15.29 -4.24
N ASP A 82 7.73 -15.24 -4.07
CA ASP A 82 8.51 -14.04 -3.76
C ASP A 82 8.30 -12.89 -4.77
N ARG A 83 7.85 -13.18 -5.99
CA ARG A 83 7.59 -12.13 -7.00
C ARG A 83 6.43 -11.24 -6.60
N VAL A 84 5.46 -11.75 -5.83
CA VAL A 84 4.35 -10.95 -5.29
C VAL A 84 4.88 -9.94 -4.28
N GLU A 85 5.83 -10.34 -3.42
CA GLU A 85 6.46 -9.45 -2.44
C GLU A 85 7.32 -8.39 -3.13
N VAL A 86 8.14 -8.80 -4.10
CA VAL A 86 8.94 -7.87 -4.92
C VAL A 86 8.05 -6.86 -5.65
N ALA A 87 6.94 -7.31 -6.24
CA ALA A 87 5.97 -6.43 -6.90
C ALA A 87 5.28 -5.49 -5.89
N THR A 88 4.98 -5.96 -4.67
CA THR A 88 4.40 -5.15 -3.60
C THR A 88 5.36 -4.01 -3.21
N ILE A 89 6.64 -4.31 -3.03
CA ILE A 89 7.67 -3.30 -2.74
C ILE A 89 7.81 -2.34 -3.93
N ALA A 90 7.90 -2.84 -5.16
CA ALA A 90 7.99 -1.99 -6.35
C ALA A 90 6.81 -1.03 -6.47
N GLY A 91 5.59 -1.49 -6.19
CA GLY A 91 4.38 -0.66 -6.14
C GLY A 91 4.46 0.45 -5.09
N LEU A 92 4.94 0.14 -3.87
CA LEU A 92 5.19 1.16 -2.84
C LEU A 92 6.17 2.24 -3.32
N PHE A 93 7.27 1.85 -3.96
CA PHE A 93 8.24 2.80 -4.50
C PHE A 93 7.68 3.64 -5.65
N LEU A 94 6.87 3.07 -6.54
CA LEU A 94 6.24 3.87 -7.60
C LEU A 94 5.23 4.87 -7.05
N ASN A 95 4.46 4.49 -6.03
CA ASN A 95 3.44 5.35 -5.45
C ASN A 95 4.02 6.46 -4.55
N ASN A 96 5.24 6.29 -4.01
CA ASN A 96 5.78 7.18 -2.97
C ASN A 96 7.20 7.70 -3.25
N GLY A 97 7.86 7.18 -4.28
CA GLY A 97 9.23 7.57 -4.65
C GLY A 97 9.31 8.78 -5.58
N PHE A 98 8.16 9.31 -6.00
CA PHE A 98 8.06 10.40 -6.96
C PHE A 98 7.01 11.43 -6.54
N GLN A 99 7.22 12.67 -6.95
CA GLN A 99 6.31 13.81 -6.76
C GLN A 99 6.23 14.63 -8.05
N HIS A 100 5.27 15.54 -8.13
CA HIS A 100 5.13 16.45 -9.28
C HIS A 100 5.65 17.85 -8.93
N ASP A 101 6.48 18.43 -9.79
CA ASP A 101 6.91 19.83 -9.66
C ASP A 101 5.81 20.82 -10.07
N GLU A 102 6.07 22.13 -9.93
CA GLU A 102 5.13 23.19 -10.30
C GLU A 102 4.70 23.18 -11.78
N HIS A 103 5.45 22.47 -12.64
CA HIS A 103 5.18 22.32 -14.06
C HIS A 103 4.53 20.97 -14.39
N GLY A 104 4.25 20.14 -13.39
CA GLY A 104 3.66 18.81 -13.52
C GLY A 104 4.66 17.71 -13.88
N ASN A 105 5.97 17.99 -13.93
CA ASN A 105 6.97 16.97 -14.21
C ASN A 105 7.11 16.01 -13.03
N THR A 106 7.19 14.73 -13.30
CA THR A 106 7.54 13.72 -12.30
C THR A 106 9.02 13.84 -11.94
N ILE A 107 9.29 14.14 -10.67
CA ILE A 107 10.64 14.22 -10.08
C ILE A 107 10.73 13.26 -8.89
N PRO A 108 11.92 12.79 -8.50
CA PRO A 108 12.08 11.99 -7.29
C PRO A 108 11.56 12.73 -6.06
N ALA A 109 10.93 11.98 -5.14
CA ALA A 109 10.54 12.49 -3.83
C ALA A 109 11.78 13.01 -3.09
N GLN A 110 11.65 14.17 -2.43
CA GLN A 110 12.76 14.81 -1.73
C GLN A 110 12.79 14.39 -0.25
N GLU A 111 13.96 14.52 0.38
CA GLU A 111 14.12 14.30 1.81
C GLU A 111 13.15 15.19 2.61
N GLY A 112 12.45 14.58 3.57
CA GLY A 112 11.44 15.26 4.39
C GLY A 112 10.05 15.39 3.72
N SER A 113 9.85 14.90 2.50
CA SER A 113 8.50 14.79 1.92
C SER A 113 7.67 13.73 2.65
N ASP A 114 6.35 13.95 2.72
CA ASP A 114 5.44 13.01 3.39
C ASP A 114 5.47 11.60 2.78
N ASP A 115 5.68 11.50 1.45
CA ASP A 115 5.76 10.22 0.74
C ASP A 115 7.04 9.45 1.05
N LEU A 116 8.18 10.14 1.12
CA LEU A 116 9.44 9.50 1.48
C LEU A 116 9.47 9.10 2.96
N ILE A 117 8.90 9.92 3.85
CA ILE A 117 8.73 9.58 5.28
C ILE A 117 7.86 8.34 5.44
N PHE A 118 6.76 8.23 4.67
CA PHE A 118 5.94 7.03 4.65
C PHE A 118 6.72 5.82 4.15
N LEU A 119 7.44 5.96 3.04
CA LEU A 119 8.23 4.88 2.44
C LEU A 119 9.30 4.36 3.41
N ASP A 120 10.00 5.26 4.12
CA ASP A 120 10.96 4.89 5.17
C ASP A 120 10.29 4.09 6.29
N ALA A 121 9.10 4.51 6.75
CA ALA A 121 8.39 3.81 7.82
C ALA A 121 8.00 2.38 7.42
N VAL A 122 7.52 2.17 6.18
CA VAL A 122 7.02 0.86 5.73
C VAL A 122 8.13 -0.07 5.25
N ILE A 123 9.25 0.45 4.73
CA ILE A 123 10.38 -0.37 4.27
C ILE A 123 11.37 -0.64 5.43
N LEU A 124 11.79 0.40 6.14
CA LEU A 124 12.82 0.28 7.18
C LEU A 124 12.21 -0.08 8.54
N GLY A 125 11.03 0.42 8.89
CA GLY A 125 10.35 0.08 10.15
C GLY A 125 10.03 -1.41 10.28
N ASN A 126 9.72 -2.05 9.15
CA ASN A 126 9.53 -3.50 9.07
C ASN A 126 10.83 -4.31 9.16
N SER A 127 11.99 -3.69 8.88
CA SER A 127 13.30 -4.35 8.98
C SER A 127 13.81 -4.46 10.43
N SER A 128 13.29 -3.64 11.34
CA SER A 128 13.59 -3.67 12.78
C SER A 128 12.82 -4.74 13.58
N SER A 129 11.94 -5.51 12.92
CA SER A 129 11.08 -6.52 13.56
C SER A 129 11.41 -7.97 13.16
N GLN A 130 12.54 -8.19 12.45
CA GLN A 130 13.04 -9.53 12.11
C GLN A 130 14.22 -9.95 12.99
#